data_AF-A0A536XR34-F1
#
_entry.id   AF-A0A536XR34-F1
#
_cell.length_a   1.000
_cell.length_b   1.000
_cell.length_c   1.000
_cell.angle_alpha   90.00
_cell.angle_beta   90.00
_cell.angle_gamma   90.00
#
_symmetry.space_group_name_H-M   'P 1'
#
loop_
_entity.id
_entity.type
_entity.pdbx_description
1 polymer ?
#
loop_
_entity_poly.entity_id
_entity_poly.type
_entity_poly.pdbx_seq_one_letter_code
_entity_poly.pdbx_strand_id
1 'polypeptide(L)'
;MAKKAPVRKANGRDVHYEVEQLLYRQAELLDTKQWQDWIDLFTADGVYWMPPEPSYKTWDGMPAIFAEDKNLMTVRMKRVLHPDAWSQRPLWETNHVVSNVVVEKVLPSGDVHVRSRFHMMELRRDDVRHFAGSYRHELKKTKDGYRYCRCGCSR
;
A
#
# COMPACT_ATOMS: atom_id res chain seq x y z
N MET A 1 17.83 16.05 29.46
CA MET A 1 17.07 14.80 29.69
C MET A 1 16.09 14.62 28.54
N ALA A 2 16.26 13.58 27.71
CA ALA A 2 15.34 13.30 26.60
C ALA A 2 14.00 12.83 27.17
N LYS A 3 12.90 13.54 26.87
CA LYS A 3 11.55 13.10 27.23
C LYS A 3 11.28 11.77 26.53
N LYS A 4 11.12 10.68 27.31
CA LYS A 4 10.66 9.39 26.79
C LYS A 4 9.36 9.62 26.04
N ALA A 5 9.33 9.26 24.76
CA ALA A 5 8.09 9.24 24.00
C ALA A 5 7.08 8.33 24.74
N PRO A 6 5.81 8.74 24.86
CA PRO A 6 4.82 7.94 25.56
C PRO A 6 4.72 6.56 24.91
N VAL A 7 4.74 5.51 25.74
CA VAL A 7 4.43 4.14 25.29
C VAL A 7 3.00 4.17 24.77
N ARG A 8 2.83 4.06 23.46
CA ARG A 8 1.50 3.99 22.84
C ARG A 8 0.76 2.80 23.45
N LYS A 9 -0.46 3.01 23.97
CA LYS A 9 -1.35 1.91 24.30
C LYS A 9 -1.43 1.00 23.07
N ALA A 10 -1.13 -0.28 23.23
CA ALA A 10 -1.42 -1.25 22.19
C ALA A 10 -2.93 -1.14 21.93
N ASN A 11 -3.30 -0.67 20.75
CA ASN A 11 -4.69 -0.73 20.31
C ASN A 11 -5.11 -2.21 20.32
N GLY A 12 -6.41 -2.46 20.54
CA GLY A 12 -6.94 -3.81 20.75
C GLY A 12 -6.41 -4.80 19.70
N ARG A 13 -6.06 -6.00 20.16
CA ARG A 13 -5.53 -7.11 19.36
C ARG A 13 -6.29 -7.31 18.05
N ASP A 14 -7.61 -7.08 18.07
CA ASP A 14 -8.50 -7.23 16.93
C ASP A 14 -8.24 -6.21 15.82
N VAL A 15 -8.07 -4.93 16.16
CA VAL A 15 -7.79 -3.88 15.15
C VAL A 15 -6.46 -4.14 14.46
N HIS A 16 -5.44 -4.52 15.24
CA HIS A 16 -4.14 -4.85 14.69
C HIS A 16 -4.21 -6.06 13.76
N TYR A 17 -4.91 -7.12 14.17
CA TYR A 17 -5.13 -8.30 13.33
C TYR A 17 -5.89 -7.98 12.03
N GLU A 18 -7.01 -7.24 12.10
CA GLU A 18 -7.77 -6.83 10.90
C GLU A 18 -6.89 -6.05 9.91
N VAL A 19 -6.04 -5.15 10.41
CA VAL A 19 -5.10 -4.39 9.59
C VAL A 19 -4.06 -5.31 8.97
N GLU A 20 -3.46 -6.23 9.73
CA GLU A 20 -2.50 -7.19 9.18
C GLU A 20 -3.12 -8.03 8.06
N GLN A 21 -4.32 -8.56 8.28
CA GLN A 21 -5.02 -9.34 7.26
C GLN A 21 -5.31 -8.53 5.98
N LEU A 22 -5.68 -7.26 6.10
CA LEU A 22 -5.84 -6.38 4.93
C LEU A 22 -4.51 -6.21 4.18
N LEU A 23 -3.41 -5.96 4.88
CA LEU A 23 -2.09 -5.78 4.26
C LEU A 23 -1.58 -7.06 3.60
N TYR A 24 -1.85 -8.22 4.20
CA TYR A 24 -1.53 -9.53 3.59
C TYR A 24 -2.39 -9.79 2.36
N ARG A 25 -3.68 -9.46 2.41
CA ARG A 25 -4.56 -9.55 1.23
C ARG A 25 -4.09 -8.64 0.11
N GLN A 26 -3.63 -7.42 0.42
CA GLN A 26 -3.05 -6.51 -0.57
C GLN A 26 -1.83 -7.14 -1.25
N ALA A 27 -0.90 -7.72 -0.49
CA ALA A 27 0.29 -8.40 -1.01
C ALA A 27 -0.09 -9.57 -1.92
N GLU A 28 -0.97 -10.47 -1.45
CA GLU A 28 -1.45 -11.62 -2.21
C GLU A 28 -2.08 -11.22 -3.55
N LEU A 29 -2.93 -10.19 -3.54
CA LEU A 29 -3.59 -9.69 -4.76
C LEU A 29 -2.59 -9.14 -5.78
N LEU A 30 -1.57 -8.42 -5.32
CA LEU A 30 -0.51 -7.91 -6.19
C LEU A 30 0.35 -9.04 -6.76
N ASP A 31 0.76 -9.99 -5.93
CA ASP A 31 1.62 -11.11 -6.33
C ASP A 31 0.93 -12.06 -7.31
N THR A 32 -0.37 -12.30 -7.10
CA THR A 32 -1.21 -13.10 -8.00
C THR A 32 -1.83 -12.30 -9.15
N LYS A 33 -1.48 -11.01 -9.30
CA LYS A 33 -1.91 -10.13 -10.40
C LYS A 33 -3.44 -9.94 -10.48
N GLN A 34 -4.13 -10.06 -9.35
CA GLN A 34 -5.56 -9.76 -9.20
C GLN A 34 -5.77 -8.24 -9.07
N TRP A 35 -5.48 -7.51 -10.15
CA TRP A 35 -5.41 -6.05 -10.17
C TRP A 35 -6.73 -5.36 -9.82
N GLN A 36 -7.85 -5.88 -10.33
CA GLN A 36 -9.18 -5.28 -10.08
C GLN A 36 -9.54 -5.39 -8.60
N ASP A 37 -9.37 -6.56 -8.01
CA ASP A 37 -9.60 -6.78 -6.57
C ASP A 37 -8.69 -5.89 -5.72
N TRP A 38 -7.44 -5.68 -6.12
CA TRP A 38 -6.54 -4.75 -5.44
C TRP A 38 -7.04 -3.30 -5.51
N ILE A 39 -7.51 -2.85 -6.68
CA ILE A 39 -8.12 -1.52 -6.86
C ILE A 39 -9.37 -1.37 -5.98
N ASP A 40 -10.13 -2.45 -5.77
CA ASP A 40 -11.36 -2.44 -4.98
C ASP A 40 -11.15 -2.41 -3.45
N LEU A 41 -9.91 -2.60 -2.99
CA LEU A 41 -9.54 -2.30 -1.60
C LEU A 41 -9.55 -0.80 -1.29
N PHE A 42 -9.52 0.07 -2.30
CA PHE A 42 -9.57 1.52 -2.11
C PHE A 42 -11.00 2.04 -1.98
N THR A 43 -11.18 3.11 -1.21
CA THR A 43 -12.41 3.89 -1.22
C THR A 43 -12.58 4.61 -2.57
N ALA A 44 -13.77 5.13 -2.85
CA ALA A 44 -14.06 5.81 -4.13
C ALA A 44 -13.14 7.03 -4.36
N ASP A 45 -12.75 7.70 -3.27
CA ASP A 45 -11.83 8.84 -3.19
C ASP A 45 -10.39 8.42 -2.82
N GLY A 46 -10.09 7.12 -2.88
CA GLY A 46 -8.81 6.56 -2.44
C GLY A 46 -7.66 6.90 -3.40
N VAL A 47 -6.49 7.20 -2.82
CA VAL A 47 -5.28 7.55 -3.60
C VAL A 47 -4.09 6.67 -3.21
N TYR A 48 -3.44 6.10 -4.21
CA TYR A 48 -2.11 5.49 -4.09
C TYR A 48 -1.04 6.53 -4.43
N TRP A 49 -0.09 6.75 -3.52
CA TRP A 49 0.91 7.80 -3.65
C TRP A 49 2.32 7.34 -3.28
N MET A 50 3.30 7.78 -4.07
CA MET A 50 4.72 7.58 -3.82
C MET A 50 5.48 8.87 -4.14
N PRO A 51 6.04 9.59 -3.15
CA PRO A 51 6.83 10.78 -3.40
C PRO A 51 8.21 10.45 -4.02
N PRO A 52 8.83 11.41 -4.72
CA PRO A 52 10.19 11.27 -5.24
C PRO A 52 11.25 11.29 -4.13
N GLU A 53 10.97 12.00 -3.03
CA GLU A 53 11.85 12.09 -1.88
C GLU A 53 11.06 12.29 -0.57
N PRO A 54 11.65 11.99 0.61
CA PRO A 54 10.93 12.00 1.88
C PRO A 54 10.39 13.36 2.34
N SER A 55 10.90 14.47 1.78
CA SER A 55 10.48 15.83 2.15
C SER A 55 9.05 16.15 1.68
N TYR A 56 8.55 15.44 0.66
CA TYR A 56 7.24 15.66 0.07
C TYR A 56 6.18 14.97 0.93
N LYS A 57 5.23 15.74 1.46
CA LYS A 57 4.24 15.27 2.46
C LYS A 57 2.82 15.10 1.91
N THR A 58 2.57 15.54 0.67
CA THR A 58 1.28 15.46 0.00
C THR A 58 1.49 15.10 -1.47
N TRP A 59 0.49 14.46 -2.08
CA TRP A 59 0.43 14.20 -3.54
C TRP A 59 -0.13 15.38 -4.30
N ASP A 60 -0.95 16.21 -3.64
CA ASP A 60 -1.62 17.34 -4.28
C ASP A 60 -0.66 18.53 -4.44
N GLY A 61 -0.54 19.03 -5.66
CA GLY A 61 0.34 20.15 -6.01
C GLY A 61 1.84 19.86 -5.97
N MET A 62 2.26 18.60 -5.78
CA MET A 62 3.67 18.20 -5.65
C MET A 62 4.03 17.09 -6.64
N PRO A 63 5.23 17.12 -7.25
CA PRO A 63 5.73 16.00 -8.04
C PRO A 63 5.68 14.67 -7.28
N ALA A 64 5.25 13.60 -7.97
CA ALA A 64 5.14 12.26 -7.42
C ALA A 64 5.68 11.21 -8.41
N ILE A 65 6.29 10.13 -7.91
CA ILE A 65 6.59 8.94 -8.72
C ILE A 65 5.27 8.27 -9.11
N PHE A 66 4.35 8.15 -8.15
CA PHE A 66 2.97 7.72 -8.37
C PHE A 66 2.03 8.62 -7.58
N ALA A 67 0.92 9.03 -8.20
CA ALA A 67 -0.22 9.67 -7.55
C ALA A 67 -1.44 9.25 -8.36
N GLU A 68 -2.06 8.14 -7.96
CA GLU A 68 -3.09 7.45 -8.75
C GLU A 68 -4.37 7.30 -7.92
N ASP A 69 -5.48 7.79 -8.47
CA ASP A 69 -6.83 7.44 -8.02
C ASP A 69 -7.29 6.12 -8.65
N LYS A 70 -8.50 5.65 -8.32
CA LYS A 70 -9.03 4.41 -8.91
C LYS A 70 -9.10 4.43 -10.43
N ASN A 71 -9.34 5.58 -11.04
CA ASN A 71 -9.43 5.71 -12.50
C ASN A 71 -8.05 5.51 -13.13
N LEU A 72 -7.02 6.18 -12.62
CA LEU A 72 -5.64 6.04 -13.08
C LEU A 72 -5.09 4.64 -12.83
N MET A 73 -5.38 4.04 -11.67
CA MET A 73 -5.01 2.65 -11.39
C MET A 73 -5.67 1.68 -12.40
N THR A 74 -6.93 1.93 -12.76
CA THR A 74 -7.65 1.13 -13.78
C THR A 74 -7.03 1.31 -15.17
N VAL A 75 -6.65 2.52 -15.55
CA VAL A 75 -5.94 2.78 -16.82
C VAL A 75 -4.59 2.04 -16.84
N ARG A 76 -3.84 2.09 -15.74
CA ARG A 76 -2.58 1.34 -15.60
C ARG A 76 -2.81 -0.16 -15.74
N MET A 77 -3.79 -0.72 -15.04
CA MET A 77 -4.16 -2.14 -15.15
C MET A 77 -4.43 -2.51 -16.62
N LYS A 78 -5.28 -1.76 -17.32
CA LYS A 78 -5.59 -2.01 -18.74
C LYS A 78 -4.34 -1.97 -19.63
N ARG A 79 -3.42 -1.05 -19.35
CA ARG A 79 -2.13 -0.96 -20.08
C ARG A 79 -1.25 -2.18 -19.80
N VAL A 80 -1.18 -2.64 -18.56
CA VAL A 80 -0.38 -3.82 -18.17
C VAL A 80 -0.95 -5.10 -18.79
N LEU A 81 -2.28 -5.22 -18.88
CA LEU A 81 -2.98 -6.37 -19.45
C LEU A 81 -3.12 -6.34 -20.97
N HIS A 82 -2.72 -5.25 -21.64
CA HIS A 82 -2.89 -5.13 -23.09
C HIS A 82 -2.07 -6.21 -23.83
N PRO A 83 -2.61 -6.89 -24.85
CA PRO A 83 -1.89 -7.93 -25.59
C PRO A 83 -0.55 -7.44 -26.17
N ASP A 84 -0.49 -6.18 -26.58
CA ASP A 84 0.71 -5.54 -27.14
C ASP A 84 1.60 -4.85 -26.09
N ALA A 85 1.43 -5.16 -24.81
CA ALA A 85 2.37 -4.76 -23.77
C ALA A 85 3.66 -5.59 -23.86
N TRP A 86 4.47 -5.38 -24.89
CA TRP A 86 5.70 -6.14 -25.16
C TRP A 86 6.69 -6.12 -23.99
N SER A 87 6.77 -4.98 -23.28
CA SER A 87 7.58 -4.83 -22.08
C SER A 87 7.07 -5.66 -20.88
N GLN A 88 5.98 -6.39 -21.03
CA GLN A 88 5.36 -7.25 -20.02
C GLN A 88 5.34 -8.74 -20.44
N ARG A 89 5.86 -9.08 -21.64
CA ARG A 89 5.74 -10.43 -22.21
C ARG A 89 6.62 -11.55 -21.60
N PRO A 90 7.72 -11.29 -20.87
CA PRO A 90 8.13 -12.20 -19.81
C PRO A 90 7.28 -11.88 -18.59
N LEU A 91 6.38 -12.80 -18.19
CA LEU A 91 5.66 -12.66 -16.94
C LEU A 91 6.69 -12.50 -15.82
N TRP A 92 6.60 -11.39 -15.09
CA TRP A 92 7.39 -11.16 -13.89
C TRP A 92 6.64 -11.76 -12.72
N GLU A 93 7.39 -12.30 -11.77
CA GLU A 93 6.87 -12.76 -10.50
C GLU A 93 7.23 -11.74 -9.44
N THR A 94 6.30 -11.46 -8.54
CA THR A 94 6.56 -10.61 -7.38
C THR A 94 6.29 -11.40 -6.11
N ASN A 95 7.01 -11.03 -5.05
CA ASN A 95 6.78 -11.56 -3.72
C ASN A 95 6.90 -10.41 -2.72
N HIS A 96 5.81 -10.08 -2.03
CA HIS A 96 5.77 -9.05 -1.01
C HIS A 96 5.80 -9.65 0.40
N VAL A 97 6.88 -9.38 1.13
CA VAL A 97 6.95 -9.63 2.58
C VAL A 97 6.61 -8.33 3.30
N VAL A 98 5.44 -8.30 3.96
CA VAL A 98 4.98 -7.17 4.78
C VAL A 98 5.21 -7.47 6.26
N SER A 99 5.85 -6.54 6.97
CA SER A 99 6.17 -6.70 8.40
C SER A 99 6.16 -5.36 9.14
N ASN A 100 6.45 -5.41 10.45
CA ASN A 100 6.53 -4.26 11.34
C ASN A 100 5.29 -3.36 11.25
N VAL A 101 4.11 -3.99 11.26
CA VAL A 101 2.81 -3.31 11.21
C VAL A 101 2.56 -2.62 12.55
N VAL A 102 2.42 -1.30 12.49
CA VAL A 102 2.20 -0.43 13.65
C VAL A 102 0.96 0.42 13.40
N VAL A 103 -0.08 0.20 14.19
CA VAL A 103 -1.24 1.12 14.24
C VAL A 103 -0.82 2.38 14.99
N GLU A 104 -0.66 3.47 14.26
CA GLU A 104 -0.16 4.74 14.78
C GLU A 104 -1.25 5.58 15.45
N LYS A 105 -2.48 5.50 14.93
CA LYS A 105 -3.63 6.24 15.45
C LYS A 105 -4.91 5.47 15.16
N VAL A 106 -5.85 5.51 16.10
CA VAL A 106 -7.25 5.13 15.89
C VAL A 106 -8.08 6.40 16.13
N LEU A 107 -8.92 6.76 15.16
CA LEU A 107 -9.79 7.91 15.25
C LEU A 107 -11.12 7.53 15.93
N PRO A 108 -11.88 8.50 16.45
CA PRO A 108 -13.21 8.23 17.01
C PRO A 108 -14.19 7.58 16.02
N SER A 109 -13.98 7.77 14.71
CA SER A 109 -14.73 7.11 13.64
C SER A 109 -14.44 5.61 13.50
N GLY A 110 -13.37 5.11 14.12
CA GLY A 110 -12.83 3.76 13.92
C GLY A 110 -11.80 3.67 12.80
N ASP A 111 -11.58 4.76 12.05
CA ASP A 111 -10.53 4.87 11.04
C ASP A 111 -9.15 4.78 11.69
N VAL A 112 -8.16 4.27 10.96
CA VAL A 112 -6.83 4.02 11.51
C VAL A 112 -5.73 4.52 10.60
N HIS A 113 -4.67 5.04 11.23
CA HIS A 113 -3.42 5.36 10.55
C HIS A 113 -2.42 4.27 10.88
N VAL A 114 -1.82 3.67 9.86
CA VAL A 114 -0.96 2.50 9.99
C VAL A 114 0.36 2.76 9.28
N ARG A 115 1.45 2.28 9.87
CA ARG A 115 2.74 2.18 9.18
C ARG A 115 3.16 0.72 9.11
N SER A 116 3.70 0.30 7.97
CA SER A 116 4.32 -1.02 7.81
C SER A 116 5.63 -0.92 7.03
N ARG A 117 6.40 -2.00 7.02
CA ARG A 117 7.60 -2.18 6.20
C ARG A 117 7.31 -3.24 5.15
N PHE A 118 7.98 -3.12 4.01
CA PHE A 118 7.91 -4.13 2.98
C PHE A 118 9.30 -4.46 2.44
N HIS A 119 9.45 -5.71 2.04
CA HIS A 119 10.44 -6.18 1.10
C HIS A 119 9.69 -6.79 -0.07
N MET A 120 9.95 -6.31 -1.29
CA MET A 120 9.39 -6.86 -2.50
C MET A 120 10.53 -7.35 -3.39
N MET A 121 10.46 -8.63 -3.74
CA MET A 121 11.32 -9.20 -4.76
C MET A 121 10.54 -9.28 -6.05
N GLU A 122 11.18 -8.93 -7.15
CA GLU A 122 10.64 -9.11 -8.48
C GLU A 122 11.62 -9.97 -9.28
N LEU A 123 11.16 -11.15 -9.69
CA LEU A 123 11.88 -12.02 -10.59
C LEU A 123 11.39 -11.74 -12.01
N ARG A 124 12.34 -11.45 -12.90
CA ARG A 124 12.04 -11.24 -14.30
C ARG A 124 13.12 -11.89 -15.15
N ARG A 125 12.77 -13.00 -15.81
CA ARG A 125 13.74 -13.89 -16.47
C ARG A 125 14.75 -14.39 -15.42
N ASP A 126 16.03 -14.07 -15.59
CA ASP A 126 17.11 -14.49 -14.70
C ASP A 126 17.52 -13.39 -13.70
N ASP A 127 16.91 -12.19 -13.78
CA ASP A 127 17.23 -11.06 -12.93
C ASP A 127 16.27 -10.95 -11.75
N VAL A 128 16.83 -10.74 -10.55
CA VAL A 128 16.06 -10.43 -9.35
C VAL A 128 16.28 -8.97 -8.96
N ARG A 129 15.19 -8.20 -8.88
CA ARG A 129 15.20 -6.84 -8.35
C ARG A 129 14.65 -6.82 -6.93
N HIS A 130 15.30 -6.05 -6.07
CA HIS A 130 14.90 -5.87 -4.69
C HIS A 130 14.38 -4.45 -4.45
N PHE A 131 13.18 -4.38 -3.91
CA PHE A 131 12.59 -3.15 -3.42
C PHE A 131 12.35 -3.29 -1.91
N ALA A 132 12.67 -2.25 -1.16
CA ALA A 132 12.35 -2.19 0.25
C ALA A 132 11.92 -0.77 0.58
N GLY A 133 11.14 -0.64 1.66
CA GLY A 133 10.66 0.66 2.08
C GLY A 133 9.66 0.59 3.21
N SER A 134 8.88 1.65 3.33
CA SER A 134 7.78 1.73 4.29
C SER A 134 6.50 2.20 3.62
N TYR A 135 5.39 1.67 4.10
CA TYR A 135 4.07 2.20 3.79
C TYR A 135 3.53 3.04 4.94
N ARG A 136 2.76 4.07 4.60
CA ARG A 136 1.83 4.76 5.49
C ARG A 136 0.43 4.69 4.91
N HIS A 137 -0.49 4.16 5.69
CA HIS A 137 -1.87 3.96 5.29
C HIS A 137 -2.80 4.80 6.13
N GLU A 138 -3.75 5.46 5.47
CA GLU A 138 -4.96 5.98 6.10
C GLU A 138 -6.11 5.06 5.70
N LEU A 139 -6.61 4.29 6.66
CA LEU A 139 -7.61 3.27 6.44
C LEU A 139 -8.96 3.69 7.02
N LYS A 140 -10.00 3.58 6.22
CA LYS A 140 -11.38 3.87 6.62
C LYS A 140 -12.09 2.61 7.09
N LYS A 141 -12.72 2.66 8.26
CA LYS A 141 -13.56 1.55 8.73
C LYS A 141 -14.85 1.52 7.91
N THR A 142 -15.18 0.35 7.38
CA THR A 142 -16.44 0.09 6.69
C THR A 142 -17.15 -1.11 7.33
N LYS A 143 -18.39 -1.36 6.91
CA LYS A 143 -19.15 -2.55 7.35
C LYS A 143 -18.47 -3.87 7.00
N ASP A 144 -17.66 -3.89 5.92
CA ASP A 144 -17.01 -5.08 5.36
C ASP A 144 -15.51 -5.15 5.73
N GLY A 145 -15.05 -4.32 6.68
CA GLY A 145 -13.65 -4.21 7.08
C GLY A 145 -13.01 -2.87 6.68
N TYR A 146 -11.68 -2.81 6.70
CA TYR A 146 -10.92 -1.60 6.36
C TYR A 146 -10.71 -1.44 4.85
N ARG A 147 -10.72 -0.18 4.38
CA ARG A 147 -10.38 0.19 3.00
C ARG A 147 -9.37 1.33 2.96
N TYR A 148 -8.58 1.43 1.88
CA TYR A 148 -7.59 2.49 1.72
C TYR A 148 -8.25 3.80 1.30
N CYS A 149 -8.19 4.81 2.17
CA CYS A 149 -8.33 6.21 1.74
C CYS A 149 -7.01 6.71 1.15
N ARG A 150 -5.89 6.35 1.79
CA ARG A 150 -4.55 6.67 1.27
C ARG A 150 -3.60 5.52 1.51
N CYS A 151 -2.81 5.22 0.49
CA CYS A 151 -1.70 4.29 0.56
C CYS A 151 -0.44 5.02 0.07
N GLY A 152 0.37 5.51 1.02
CA GLY A 152 1.65 6.14 0.77
C GLY A 152 2.79 5.13 0.81
N CYS A 153 3.66 5.11 -0.20
CA CYS A 153 4.86 4.28 -0.27
C CYS A 153 6.11 5.16 -0.28
N SER A 154 7.12 4.86 0.54
CA SER A 154 8.44 5.51 0.48
C SER A 154 9.55 4.47 0.48
N ARG A 155 10.62 4.73 -0.28
CA ARG A 155 11.87 3.96 -0.19
C ARG A 155 12.64 4.34 1.07
#